data_AF-A0A941U205-F1
#
_entry.id   AF-A0A941U205-F1
#
_cell.length_a   1.000
_cell.length_b   1.000
_cell.length_c   1.000
_cell.angle_alpha   90.00
_cell.angle_beta   90.00
_cell.angle_gamma   90.00
#
_symmetry.space_group_name_H-M   'P 1'
#
loop_
_entity.id
_entity.type
_entity.pdbx_description
1 polymer ?
#
loop_
_entity_poly.entity_id
_entity_poly.type
_entity_poly.pdbx_seq_one_letter_code
_entity_poly.pdbx_strand_id
1 'polypeptide(L)'
;MSELAPACLLLAAPLLLAACGGPQVRSLANGSGPPAFELRADSHAALHAQAERLCAGGYTVLRGAVAGTGAADDDAAGRWLIAGGQWISGMPGNVAQATIVCRG
;
A
#
# COMPACT_ATOMS: atom_id res chain seq x y z
N MET A 1 -52.78 6.99 -27.28
CA MET A 1 -51.68 7.26 -28.22
C MET A 1 -50.41 6.97 -27.42
N SER A 2 -49.96 5.71 -27.37
CA SER A 2 -48.98 5.10 -28.31
C SER A 2 -47.77 6.03 -28.44
N GLU A 3 -46.54 5.65 -28.08
CA GLU A 3 -45.75 4.60 -28.74
C GLU A 3 -44.64 4.01 -27.83
N LEU A 4 -44.12 2.85 -28.27
CA LEU A 4 -43.17 1.96 -27.62
C LEU A 4 -41.75 2.53 -27.45
N ALA A 5 -41.03 2.08 -26.41
CA ALA A 5 -39.67 1.57 -26.58
C ALA A 5 -39.22 0.69 -25.38
N PRO A 6 -38.38 -0.33 -25.62
CA PRO A 6 -38.25 -1.51 -24.78
C PRO A 6 -37.10 -1.44 -23.80
N ALA A 7 -37.22 -2.26 -22.75
CA ALA A 7 -36.12 -2.67 -21.89
C ALA A 7 -34.94 -3.22 -22.71
N CYS A 8 -33.72 -2.78 -22.39
CA CYS A 8 -32.63 -3.67 -21.97
C CYS A 8 -31.29 -2.93 -22.00
N LEU A 9 -30.53 -3.17 -20.93
CA LEU A 9 -29.07 -3.28 -20.94
C LEU A 9 -28.30 -2.08 -21.50
N LEU A 10 -27.76 -1.24 -20.63
CA LEU A 10 -26.34 -0.84 -20.66
C LEU A 10 -25.95 -0.28 -19.27
N LEU A 11 -26.22 -1.10 -18.24
CA LEU A 11 -25.56 -1.02 -16.93
C LEU A 11 -24.25 -1.83 -17.05
N ALA A 12 -23.14 -1.20 -17.44
CA ALA A 12 -21.78 -1.68 -17.17
C ALA A 12 -20.70 -0.72 -17.69
N ALA A 13 -20.06 0.00 -16.76
CA ALA A 13 -18.62 0.29 -16.65
C ALA A 13 -17.85 0.84 -17.88
N PRO A 14 -17.03 1.90 -17.67
CA PRO A 14 -15.79 1.64 -16.95
C PRO A 14 -15.43 2.71 -15.91
N LEU A 15 -15.52 2.32 -14.64
CA LEU A 15 -14.73 2.87 -13.53
C LEU A 15 -13.24 2.48 -13.70
N LEU A 16 -12.57 2.93 -14.77
CA LEU A 16 -11.16 2.54 -15.06
C LEU A 16 -10.14 3.68 -14.87
N LEU A 17 -10.46 4.76 -14.17
CA LEU A 17 -9.54 5.90 -14.00
C LEU A 17 -9.03 6.13 -12.57
N ALA A 18 -9.22 5.20 -11.64
CA ALA A 18 -8.74 5.33 -10.26
C ALA A 18 -7.42 4.58 -9.94
N ALA A 19 -6.65 4.14 -10.94
CA ALA A 19 -5.49 3.28 -10.71
C ALA A 19 -4.12 3.98 -10.63
N CYS A 20 -4.02 5.30 -10.86
CA CYS A 20 -2.72 5.97 -11.00
C CYS A 20 -2.18 6.69 -9.75
N GLY A 21 -2.72 6.44 -8.55
CA GLY A 21 -2.27 7.15 -7.34
C GLY A 21 -2.32 6.37 -6.02
N GLY A 22 -2.46 5.04 -6.07
CA GLY A 22 -2.57 4.22 -4.87
C GLY A 22 -1.24 3.60 -4.40
N PRO A 23 -1.21 3.01 -3.18
CA PRO A 23 -0.10 2.20 -2.72
C PRO A 23 0.24 1.09 -3.74
N GLN A 24 1.50 1.00 -4.11
CA GLN A 24 2.03 -0.05 -4.95
C GLN A 24 2.36 -1.27 -4.10
N VAL A 25 1.97 -2.44 -4.57
CA VAL A 25 2.18 -3.73 -3.90
C VAL A 25 2.86 -4.68 -4.88
N ARG A 26 3.94 -5.30 -4.44
CA ARG A 26 4.64 -6.34 -5.19
C ARG A 26 4.81 -7.56 -4.30
N SER A 27 4.25 -8.69 -4.72
CA SER A 27 4.45 -9.97 -4.03
C SER A 27 5.89 -10.44 -4.20
N LEU A 28 6.48 -10.98 -3.14
CA LEU A 28 7.81 -11.56 -3.12
C LEU A 28 7.69 -13.08 -3.04
N ALA A 29 8.45 -13.78 -3.89
CA ALA A 29 8.54 -15.22 -3.82
C ALA A 29 9.28 -15.62 -2.53
N ASN A 30 8.56 -16.22 -1.58
CA ASN A 30 9.09 -16.63 -0.27
C ASN A 30 9.06 -18.17 -0.08
N GLY A 31 9.02 -18.93 -1.18
CA GLY A 31 8.90 -20.39 -1.15
C GLY A 31 7.62 -20.86 -0.49
N SER A 32 7.72 -21.79 0.47
CA SER A 32 6.61 -22.25 1.30
C SER A 32 6.40 -21.43 2.58
N GLY A 33 7.12 -20.31 2.73
CA GLY A 33 7.00 -19.42 3.88
C GLY A 33 5.73 -18.55 3.85
N PRO A 34 5.47 -17.78 4.92
CA PRO A 34 4.38 -16.84 4.96
C PRO A 34 4.49 -15.80 3.83
N PRO A 35 3.35 -15.25 3.34
CA PRO A 35 3.36 -14.35 2.20
C PRO A 35 4.13 -13.07 2.52
N ALA A 36 4.96 -12.63 1.58
CA ALA A 36 5.84 -11.49 1.72
C ALA A 36 5.56 -10.47 0.60
N PHE A 37 5.63 -9.18 0.94
CA PHE A 37 5.29 -8.09 0.04
C PHE A 37 6.28 -6.94 0.15
N GLU A 38 6.61 -6.34 -0.99
CA GLU A 38 7.22 -5.02 -1.08
C GLU A 38 6.11 -4.01 -1.35
N LEU A 39 6.06 -2.97 -0.51
CA LEU A 39 5.06 -1.91 -0.51
C LEU A 39 5.73 -0.58 -0.79
N ARG A 40 5.05 0.28 -1.53
CA ARG A 40 5.43 1.67 -1.72
C ARG A 40 4.19 2.56 -1.72
N ALA A 41 4.24 3.69 -1.03
CA ALA A 41 3.15 4.65 -0.99
C ALA A 41 3.67 6.09 -0.90
N ASP A 42 2.77 7.04 -1.11
CA ASP A 42 2.97 8.49 -1.02
C ASP A 42 2.95 9.02 0.42
N SER A 43 2.65 8.16 1.39
CA SER A 43 2.66 8.48 2.80
C SER A 43 2.84 7.22 3.64
N HIS A 44 3.29 7.41 4.87
CA HIS A 44 3.40 6.32 5.82
C HIS A 44 2.03 5.68 6.14
N ALA A 45 1.00 6.49 6.42
CA ALA A 45 -0.33 6.00 6.75
C ALA A 45 -0.93 5.12 5.64
N ALA A 46 -0.76 5.51 4.38
CA ALA A 46 -1.23 4.72 3.24
C ALA A 46 -0.47 3.38 3.12
N LEU A 47 0.82 3.35 3.41
CA LEU A 47 1.61 2.12 3.44
C LEU A 47 1.15 1.17 4.55
N HIS A 48 0.94 1.70 5.76
CA HIS A 48 0.47 0.93 6.92
C HIS A 48 -0.92 0.33 6.66
N ALA A 49 -1.87 1.15 6.21
CA ALA A 49 -3.21 0.68 5.85
C ALA A 49 -3.17 -0.38 4.74
N GLN A 50 -2.22 -0.28 3.79
CA GLN A 50 -2.03 -1.32 2.78
C GLN A 50 -1.51 -2.63 3.39
N ALA A 51 -0.57 -2.57 4.33
CA ALA A 51 -0.04 -3.73 5.02
C ALA A 51 -1.12 -4.46 5.84
N GLU A 52 -1.98 -3.72 6.56
CA GLU A 52 -3.11 -4.28 7.31
C GLU A 52 -4.15 -4.94 6.39
N ARG A 53 -4.42 -4.34 5.23
CA ARG A 53 -5.31 -4.93 4.22
C ARG A 53 -4.77 -6.24 3.65
N LEU A 54 -3.45 -6.37 3.51
CA LEU A 54 -2.82 -7.59 2.96
C LEU A 54 -2.69 -8.68 4.02
N CYS A 55 -2.41 -8.31 5.27
CA CYS A 55 -2.09 -9.24 6.34
C CYS A 55 -3.04 -9.07 7.52
N ALA A 56 -4.23 -9.69 7.46
CA ALA A 56 -5.26 -9.60 8.50
C ALA A 56 -4.81 -10.12 9.88
N GLY A 57 -3.89 -11.09 9.92
CA GLY A 57 -3.25 -11.58 11.16
C GLY A 57 -2.10 -10.70 11.68
N GLY A 58 -1.90 -9.54 11.05
CA GLY A 58 -0.74 -8.68 11.28
C GLY A 58 0.47 -9.09 10.44
N TYR A 59 1.53 -8.30 10.53
CA TYR A 59 2.73 -8.45 9.70
C TYR A 59 3.98 -8.03 10.46
N THR A 60 5.14 -8.48 9.98
CA THR A 60 6.45 -8.04 10.45
C THR A 60 7.16 -7.29 9.33
N VAL A 61 7.76 -6.13 9.64
CA VAL A 61 8.61 -5.39 8.71
C VAL A 61 10.00 -5.98 8.74
N LEU A 62 10.50 -6.38 7.56
CA LEU A 62 11.88 -6.83 7.38
C LEU A 62 12.80 -5.70 6.97
N ARG A 63 12.28 -4.76 6.17
CA ARG A 63 13.00 -3.58 5.69
C ARG A 63 12.03 -2.42 5.55
N GLY A 64 12.32 -1.26 6.13
CA GLY A 64 11.56 -0.01 5.93
C GLY A 64 12.46 1.12 5.45
N ALA A 65 11.91 2.04 4.66
CA ALA A 65 12.52 3.34 4.40
C ALA A 65 11.45 4.39 4.15
N VAL A 66 11.65 5.59 4.68
CA VAL A 66 10.77 6.74 4.47
C VAL A 66 11.62 7.90 3.96
N ALA A 67 11.04 8.64 3.03
CA ALA A 67 11.56 9.90 2.52
C ALA A 67 10.74 11.05 3.11
N GLY A 68 11.39 12.04 3.73
CA GLY A 68 10.72 13.21 4.28
C GLY A 68 11.69 14.29 4.76
N THR A 69 11.22 15.52 4.85
CA THR A 69 11.96 16.67 5.40
C THR A 69 11.70 16.89 6.90
N GLY A 70 10.79 16.13 7.51
CA GLY A 70 10.41 16.21 8.92
C GLY A 70 10.71 14.91 9.66
N ALA A 71 11.21 15.03 10.89
CA ALA A 71 11.66 13.95 11.75
C ALA A 71 10.63 12.82 11.85
N ALA A 72 11.00 11.62 11.39
CA ALA A 72 10.22 10.41 11.62
C ALA A 72 10.21 9.93 13.08
N ASP A 73 10.81 10.70 14.00
CA ASP A 73 10.83 10.46 15.43
C ASP A 73 9.51 10.85 16.13
N ASP A 74 8.71 11.76 15.55
CA ASP A 74 7.55 12.34 16.25
C ASP A 74 6.29 11.46 16.23
N ASP A 75 6.25 10.40 15.41
CA ASP A 75 5.10 9.49 15.33
C ASP A 75 5.49 8.04 15.67
N ALA A 76 4.69 7.37 16.50
CA ALA A 76 4.82 5.93 16.81
C ALA A 76 4.85 5.08 15.52
N ALA A 77 4.14 5.58 14.51
CA ALA A 77 4.04 4.98 13.21
C ALA A 77 5.37 5.14 12.41
N GLY A 78 6.04 6.31 12.47
CA GLY A 78 7.37 6.52 11.88
C GLY A 78 8.45 5.65 12.52
N ARG A 79 8.40 5.52 13.85
CA ARG A 79 9.25 4.61 14.64
C ARG A 79 9.06 3.14 14.23
N TRP A 80 7.87 2.73 13.81
CA TRP A 80 7.62 1.37 13.29
C TRP A 80 8.39 1.08 12.00
N LEU A 81 8.49 2.04 11.06
CA LEU A 81 9.30 1.87 9.85
C LEU A 81 10.80 1.97 10.11
N ILE A 82 11.23 2.86 11.02
CA ILE A 82 12.63 2.99 11.42
C ILE A 82 13.11 1.72 12.15
N ALA A 83 12.29 1.15 13.04
CA ALA A 83 12.61 -0.11 13.71
C ALA A 83 12.83 -1.26 12.72
N GLY A 84 12.22 -1.18 11.54
CA GLY A 84 12.38 -2.13 10.44
C GLY A 84 13.40 -1.74 9.38
N GLY A 85 14.02 -0.55 9.37
CA GLY A 85 14.99 -0.21 8.32
C GLY A 85 15.60 1.21 8.35
N GLN A 86 16.37 1.52 7.31
CA GLN A 86 17.26 2.68 7.24
C GLN A 86 16.55 3.93 6.69
N TRP A 87 16.82 5.09 7.29
CA TRP A 87 16.41 6.38 6.74
C TRP A 87 17.23 6.70 5.49
N ILE A 88 16.57 6.91 4.34
CA ILE A 88 17.25 7.21 3.09
C ILE A 88 16.94 8.66 2.71
N SER A 89 17.89 9.54 3.01
CA SER A 89 17.90 10.91 2.50
C SER A 89 18.07 10.88 0.96
N GLY A 90 17.20 11.57 0.22
CA GLY A 90 17.32 11.73 -1.24
C GLY A 90 16.23 11.07 -2.10
N MET A 91 15.23 10.40 -1.50
CA MET A 91 14.02 10.02 -2.24
C MET A 91 13.14 11.27 -2.51
N PRO A 92 12.54 11.40 -3.70
CA PRO A 92 11.69 12.55 -4.04
C PRO A 92 10.35 12.49 -3.28
N GLY A 93 10.03 13.54 -2.51
CA GLY A 93 8.74 13.69 -1.81
C GLY A 93 8.47 12.62 -0.76
N ASN A 94 7.28 12.65 -0.14
CA ASN A 94 6.82 11.86 1.03
C ASN A 94 6.71 10.33 0.80
N VAL A 95 7.60 9.73 0.04
CA VAL A 95 7.51 8.32 -0.35
C VAL A 95 7.92 7.42 0.82
N ALA A 96 7.04 6.49 1.19
CA ALA A 96 7.33 5.41 2.12
C ALA A 96 7.45 4.09 1.36
N GLN A 97 8.38 3.24 1.77
CA GLN A 97 8.55 1.88 1.23
C GLN A 97 8.85 0.88 2.34
N ALA A 98 8.35 -0.35 2.21
CA ALA A 98 8.61 -1.40 3.17
C ALA A 98 8.54 -2.79 2.54
N THR A 99 9.37 -3.71 3.03
CA THR A 99 9.24 -5.14 2.83
C THR A 99 8.63 -5.74 4.09
N ILE A 100 7.50 -6.41 3.93
CA ILE A 100 6.77 -7.06 5.03
C ILE A 100 6.60 -8.55 4.78
N VAL A 101 6.39 -9.29 5.86
CA VAL A 101 5.94 -10.69 5.85
C VAL A 101 4.69 -10.78 6.72
N CYS A 102 3.61 -11.34 6.19
CA CYS A 102 2.40 -11.56 6.99
C CYS A 102 2.65 -12.60 8.08
N ARG A 103 2.00 -12.41 9.23
CA ARG A 103 1.90 -13.43 10.26
C ARG A 103 0.71 -14.33 9.94
N GLY A 104 0.92 -15.64 10.10
CA GLY A 104 -0.13 -16.65 9.98
C GLY A 104 -1.00 -16.72 11.20
#